data_AF-A0A938MW65-F1
#
_entry.id   AF-A0A938MW65-F1
#
_cell.length_a   1.000
_cell.length_b   1.000
_cell.length_c   1.000
_cell.angle_alpha   90.00
_cell.angle_beta   90.00
_cell.angle_gamma   90.00
#
_symmetry.space_group_name_H-M   'P 1'
#
loop_
_entity.id
_entity.type
_entity.pdbx_description
1 polymer ?
#
loop_
_entity_poly.entity_id
_entity_poly.type
_entity_poly.pdbx_seq_one_letter_code
_entity_poly.pdbx_strand_id
1 'polypeptide(L)'
;MAPFADPAILAKFRHALEQWRFTGYVTWKAFARQWAERNLEGWTTRAIAEAIFQHVDVGGRIDQVRETRPEWTDDAYHYDFRIQIGNRLIYIETLLVEDDPSDPTVHVVSIHDA
;
A
#
# COMPACT_ATOMS: atom_id res chain seq x y z
N MET A 1 -13.97 8.29 -3.07
CA MET A 1 -12.55 8.49 -3.45
C MET A 1 -12.48 8.64 -4.96
N ALA A 2 -11.61 9.52 -5.45
CA ALA A 2 -11.39 9.70 -6.88
C ALA A 2 -10.35 8.66 -7.36
N PRO A 3 -10.55 8.04 -8.53
CA PRO A 3 -9.53 7.18 -9.13
C PRO A 3 -8.23 7.97 -9.28
N PHE A 4 -7.15 7.39 -8.80
CA PHE A 4 -5.82 7.96 -8.93
C PHE A 4 -5.29 7.77 -10.36
N ALA A 5 -4.75 8.83 -10.96
CA ALA A 5 -4.37 8.85 -12.37
C ALA A 5 -3.03 9.54 -12.65
N ASP A 6 -2.26 9.95 -11.64
CA ASP A 6 -0.96 10.59 -11.86
C ASP A 6 0.09 9.53 -12.25
N PRO A 7 0.64 9.56 -13.48
CA PRO A 7 1.60 8.56 -13.92
C PRO A 7 2.92 8.58 -13.14
N ALA A 8 3.34 9.73 -12.60
CA ALA A 8 4.59 9.87 -11.88
C ALA A 8 4.53 9.17 -10.51
N ILE A 9 3.45 9.40 -9.76
CA ILE A 9 3.23 8.71 -8.48
C ILE A 9 2.97 7.21 -8.72
N LEU A 10 2.29 6.81 -9.80
CA LEU A 10 2.13 5.40 -10.16
C LEU A 10 3.49 4.72 -10.42
N ALA A 11 4.39 5.40 -11.12
CA ALA A 11 5.74 4.88 -11.37
C ALA A 11 6.53 4.68 -10.07
N LYS A 12 6.41 5.61 -9.12
CA LYS A 12 7.04 5.48 -7.78
C LYS A 12 6.48 4.31 -6.99
N PHE A 13 5.15 4.15 -6.97
CA PHE A 13 4.50 2.97 -6.36
C PHE A 13 5.00 1.68 -6.98
N ARG A 14 5.02 1.62 -8.32
CA ARG A 14 5.51 0.44 -9.04
C ARG A 14 6.95 0.12 -8.66
N HIS A 15 7.82 1.13 -8.63
CA HIS A 15 9.22 0.96 -8.26
C HIS A 15 9.37 0.43 -6.83
N ALA A 16 8.71 1.06 -5.85
CA ALA A 16 8.78 0.59 -4.46
C ALA A 16 8.23 -0.85 -4.31
N LEU A 17 7.11 -1.15 -4.97
CA LEU A 17 6.44 -2.44 -4.88
C LEU A 17 7.16 -3.54 -5.64
N GLU A 18 7.86 -3.26 -6.74
CA GLU A 18 8.63 -4.28 -7.49
C GLU A 18 9.74 -4.90 -6.63
N GLN A 19 10.19 -4.16 -5.62
CA GLN A 19 11.19 -4.57 -4.63
C GLN A 19 10.60 -5.39 -3.47
N TRP A 20 9.37 -5.91 -3.56
CA TRP A 20 8.70 -6.70 -2.50
C TRP A 20 9.52 -7.86 -1.92
N ARG A 21 10.51 -8.35 -2.67
CA ARG A 21 11.46 -9.41 -2.24
C ARG A 21 12.47 -8.90 -1.22
N PHE A 22 12.77 -7.61 -1.22
CA PHE A 22 13.74 -6.95 -0.36
C PHE A 22 13.07 -6.35 0.89
N THR A 23 13.81 -6.28 1.98
CA THR A 23 13.36 -5.65 3.23
C THR A 23 13.53 -4.14 3.16
N GLY A 24 12.58 -3.37 3.68
CA GLY A 24 12.67 -1.90 3.77
C GLY A 24 11.83 -1.15 2.74
N TYR A 25 11.51 -1.78 1.60
CA TYR A 25 10.70 -1.17 0.53
C TYR A 25 9.20 -1.16 0.82
N VAL A 26 8.70 -2.24 1.40
CA VAL A 26 7.31 -2.33 1.87
C VAL A 26 7.32 -2.53 3.37
N THR A 27 7.04 -1.46 4.10
CA THR A 27 7.06 -1.42 5.57
C THR A 27 5.64 -1.35 6.12
N TRP A 28 5.46 -1.69 7.39
CA TRP A 28 4.13 -1.89 7.98
C TRP A 28 4.04 -1.24 9.35
N LYS A 29 2.95 -0.53 9.64
CA LYS A 29 2.57 -0.22 11.02
C LYS A 29 2.31 -1.53 11.78
N ALA A 30 2.67 -1.53 13.06
CA ALA A 30 2.57 -2.73 13.90
C ALA A 30 1.14 -3.30 13.95
N PHE A 31 0.12 -2.44 14.02
CA PHE A 31 -1.27 -2.89 14.06
C PHE A 31 -1.77 -3.43 12.72
N ALA A 32 -1.35 -2.84 11.60
CA ALA A 32 -1.65 -3.36 10.26
C ALA A 32 -1.05 -4.76 10.06
N ARG A 33 0.23 -4.92 10.44
CA ARG A 33 0.89 -6.22 10.43
C ARG A 33 0.16 -7.24 11.31
N GLN A 34 -0.17 -6.89 12.54
CA GLN A 34 -0.88 -7.77 13.47
C GLN A 34 -2.26 -8.17 12.95
N TRP A 35 -2.98 -7.24 12.30
CA TRP A 35 -4.26 -7.57 11.68
C TRP A 35 -4.09 -8.60 10.58
N ALA A 36 -3.12 -8.40 9.67
CA ALA A 36 -2.84 -9.35 8.59
C ALA A 36 -2.49 -10.75 9.12
N GLU A 37 -1.59 -10.83 10.10
CA GLU A 37 -1.17 -12.10 10.73
C GLU A 37 -2.34 -12.85 11.41
N ARG A 38 -3.33 -12.13 11.96
CA ARG A 38 -4.48 -12.73 12.65
C ARG A 38 -5.63 -13.12 11.71
N ASN A 39 -5.76 -12.43 10.58
CA ASN A 39 -6.96 -12.54 9.74
C ASN A 39 -6.68 -13.21 8.40
N LEU A 40 -5.47 -13.12 7.86
CA LEU A 40 -5.14 -13.65 6.54
C LEU A 40 -4.27 -14.90 6.70
N GLU A 41 -4.90 -15.99 7.15
CA GLU A 41 -4.22 -17.26 7.36
C GLU A 41 -3.49 -17.72 6.07
N GLY A 42 -2.22 -18.12 6.23
CA GLY A 42 -1.37 -18.52 5.11
C GLY A 42 -0.73 -17.36 4.32
N TRP A 43 -1.09 -16.11 4.61
CA TRP A 43 -0.52 -14.93 3.96
C TRP A 43 0.55 -14.28 4.84
N THR A 44 1.73 -14.07 4.26
CA THR A 44 2.79 -13.27 4.89
C THR A 44 2.67 -11.82 4.42
N THR A 45 3.22 -10.86 5.19
CA THR A 45 3.31 -9.46 4.75
C THR A 45 4.04 -9.32 3.42
N ARG A 46 5.02 -10.19 3.14
CA ARG A 46 5.70 -10.27 1.84
C ARG A 46 4.76 -10.73 0.71
N ALA A 47 3.97 -11.78 0.94
CA ALA A 47 3.00 -12.24 -0.05
C ALA A 47 1.90 -11.19 -0.32
N ILE A 48 1.52 -10.43 0.70
CA ILE A 48 0.58 -9.31 0.54
C ILE A 48 1.25 -8.18 -0.27
N ALA A 49 2.51 -7.84 0.02
CA ALA A 49 3.26 -6.86 -0.78
C ALA A 49 3.36 -7.28 -2.27
N GLU A 50 3.61 -8.56 -2.54
CA GLU A 50 3.58 -9.11 -3.89
C GLU A 50 2.19 -8.96 -4.55
N ALA A 51 1.10 -9.22 -3.81
CA ALA A 51 -0.26 -9.03 -4.32
C ALA A 51 -0.57 -7.55 -4.63
N ILE A 52 -0.07 -6.60 -3.82
CA ILE A 52 -0.19 -5.17 -4.11
C ILE A 52 0.58 -4.83 -5.39
N PHE A 53 1.82 -5.32 -5.55
CA PHE A 53 2.58 -5.14 -6.78
C PHE A 53 1.83 -5.67 -8.00
N GLN A 54 1.32 -6.90 -7.95
CA GLN A 54 0.56 -7.50 -9.05
C GLN A 54 -0.68 -6.69 -9.39
N HIS A 55 -1.42 -6.21 -8.38
CA HIS A 55 -2.58 -5.34 -8.59
C HIS A 55 -2.20 -4.06 -9.33
N VAL A 56 -1.09 -3.42 -8.96
CA VAL A 56 -0.59 -2.22 -9.66
C VAL A 56 -0.14 -2.55 -11.09
N ASP A 57 0.59 -3.66 -11.28
CA ASP A 57 1.15 -4.05 -12.58
C ASP A 57 0.07 -4.35 -13.64
N VAL A 58 -1.06 -4.93 -13.23
CA VAL A 58 -2.20 -5.18 -14.12
C VAL A 58 -3.13 -3.97 -14.31
N GLY A 59 -2.78 -2.80 -13.77
CA GLY A 59 -3.58 -1.58 -13.88
C GLY A 59 -4.77 -1.54 -12.93
N GLY A 60 -4.67 -2.20 -11.78
CA GLY A 60 -5.68 -2.18 -10.73
C GLY A 60 -5.92 -0.77 -10.17
N ARG A 61 -7.13 -0.57 -9.63
CA ARG A 61 -7.55 0.72 -9.09
C ARG A 61 -6.76 1.06 -7.83
N ILE A 62 -6.24 2.28 -7.79
CA ILE A 62 -5.71 2.95 -6.61
C ILE A 62 -6.61 4.17 -6.37
N ASP A 63 -6.98 4.40 -5.13
CA ASP A 63 -7.74 5.59 -4.73
C ASP A 63 -6.80 6.53 -3.97
N GLN A 64 -6.63 7.75 -4.47
CA GLN A 64 -5.85 8.78 -3.76
C GLN A 64 -6.79 9.60 -2.90
N VAL A 65 -6.44 9.75 -1.62
CA VAL A 65 -7.25 10.46 -0.64
C VAL A 65 -6.38 11.51 0.03
N ARG A 66 -6.85 12.76 0.00
CA ARG A 66 -6.17 13.86 0.67
C ARG A 66 -6.31 13.67 2.18
N GLU A 67 -5.20 13.75 2.90
CA GLU A 67 -5.22 13.76 4.35
C GLU A 67 -5.74 15.12 4.84
N THR A 68 -6.75 15.08 5.71
CA THR A 68 -7.41 16.27 6.25
C THR A 68 -7.28 16.37 7.76
N ARG A 69 -6.74 15.34 8.41
CA ARG A 69 -6.55 15.29 9.85
C ARG A 69 -5.35 16.15 10.28
N PRO A 70 -5.52 17.11 11.20
CA PRO A 70 -4.43 18.00 11.65
C PRO A 70 -3.24 17.28 12.27
N GLU A 71 -3.40 16.05 12.75
CA GLU A 71 -2.34 15.25 13.34
C GLU A 71 -1.49 14.48 12.32
N TRP A 72 -1.82 14.56 11.02
CA TRP A 72 -1.10 13.92 9.91
C TRP A 72 -0.68 14.96 8.85
N THR A 73 0.00 16.04 9.28
CA THR A 73 0.39 17.14 8.39
C THR A 73 1.53 16.81 7.44
N ASP A 74 2.33 15.80 7.77
CA ASP A 74 3.56 15.50 7.06
C ASP A 74 3.28 14.73 5.75
N ASP A 75 2.14 14.03 5.68
CA ASP A 75 1.69 13.26 4.53
C ASP A 75 0.41 13.88 3.93
N ALA A 76 0.52 14.56 2.78
CA ALA A 76 -0.62 15.24 2.17
C ALA A 76 -1.68 14.27 1.60
N TYR A 77 -1.31 13.01 1.35
CA TYR A 77 -2.17 12.00 0.73
C TYR A 77 -1.87 10.60 1.26
N HIS A 78 -2.92 9.78 1.37
CA HIS A 78 -2.81 8.33 1.44
C HIS A 78 -3.41 7.69 0.19
N TYR A 79 -3.03 6.43 -0.05
CA TYR A 79 -3.38 5.66 -1.24
C TYR A 79 -3.97 4.32 -0.84
N ASP A 80 -5.18 4.08 -1.32
CA ASP A 80 -5.97 2.93 -0.92
C ASP A 80 -6.07 1.91 -2.04
N PHE A 81 -5.95 0.65 -1.65
CA PHE A 81 -6.13 -0.52 -2.49
C PHE A 81 -7.31 -1.34 -2.00
N ARG A 82 -7.98 -1.99 -2.95
CA ARG A 82 -8.98 -3.03 -2.68
C ARG A 82 -8.56 -4.25 -3.49
N ILE A 83 -7.95 -5.22 -2.81
CA ILE A 83 -7.30 -6.37 -3.43
C ILE A 83 -7.98 -7.65 -2.99
N GLN A 84 -8.20 -8.56 -3.93
CA GLN A 84 -8.69 -9.89 -3.62
C GLN A 84 -7.54 -10.73 -3.05
N ILE A 85 -7.64 -11.12 -1.78
CA ILE A 85 -6.68 -11.99 -1.09
C ILE A 85 -7.42 -13.26 -0.68
N GLY A 86 -7.19 -14.34 -1.42
CA GLY A 86 -8.01 -15.55 -1.33
C GLY A 86 -9.48 -15.24 -1.66
N ASN A 87 -10.38 -15.54 -0.73
CA ASN A 87 -11.82 -15.31 -0.91
C ASN A 87 -12.31 -13.98 -0.31
N ARG A 88 -11.40 -13.12 0.15
CA ARG A 88 -11.73 -11.86 0.83
C ARG A 88 -11.30 -10.66 0.01
N LEU A 89 -12.15 -9.65 -0.02
CA LEU A 89 -11.78 -8.33 -0.53
C LEU A 89 -11.17 -7.54 0.64
N ILE A 90 -9.89 -7.20 0.49
CA ILE A 90 -9.11 -6.56 1.54
C ILE A 90 -8.84 -5.10 1.15
N TYR A 91 -9.19 -4.21 2.05
CA TYR A 91 -8.81 -2.81 2.00
C TYR A 91 -7.41 -2.64 2.59
N ILE A 92 -6.54 -1.92 1.89
CA ILE A 92 -5.18 -1.61 2.33
C ILE A 92 -4.93 -0.12 2.11
N GLU A 93 -4.63 0.60 3.19
CA GLU A 93 -4.24 2.01 3.16
C GLU A 93 -2.72 2.11 3.24
N THR A 94 -2.14 2.94 2.38
CA THR A 94 -0.70 3.11 2.27
C THR A 94 -0.29 4.57 2.16
N LEU A 95 0.96 4.83 2.53
CA LEU A 95 1.67 6.07 2.26
C LEU A 95 2.80 5.79 1.28
N LEU A 96 3.04 6.75 0.39
CA LEU A 96 4.25 6.80 -0.43
C LEU A 96 5.25 7.69 0.29
N VAL A 97 6.35 7.10 0.76
CA VAL A 97 7.40 7.81 1.48
C VAL A 97 8.57 8.05 0.54
N GLU A 98 8.93 9.32 0.36
CA GLU A 98 9.93 9.79 -0.61
C GLU A 98 11.11 10.48 0.09
N ASP A 99 11.69 9.84 1.11
CA ASP A 99 12.91 10.34 1.77
C ASP A 99 14.07 10.50 0.77
N ASP A 100 14.17 9.54 -0.18
CA ASP A 100 14.95 9.65 -1.41
C ASP A 100 13.99 9.59 -2.62
N PRO A 101 13.87 10.67 -3.42
CA PRO A 101 12.99 10.69 -4.59
C PRO A 101 13.31 9.63 -5.66
N SER A 102 14.52 9.07 -5.65
CA SER A 102 14.96 8.01 -6.56
C SER A 102 14.77 6.60 -6.02
N ASP A 103 14.49 6.45 -4.72
CA ASP A 103 14.32 5.17 -4.02
C ASP A 103 13.12 5.23 -3.05
N PRO A 104 11.89 5.47 -3.55
CA PRO A 104 10.70 5.57 -2.71
C PRO A 104 10.37 4.25 -2.01
N THR A 105 9.67 4.36 -0.88
CA THR A 105 9.14 3.20 -0.14
C THR A 105 7.62 3.31 0.04
N VAL A 106 6.97 2.17 0.25
CA VAL A 106 5.55 2.08 0.56
C VAL A 106 5.40 1.69 2.03
N HIS A 107 4.66 2.50 2.77
CA HIS A 107 4.32 2.23 4.17
C HIS A 107 2.85 1.84 4.29
N VAL A 108 2.58 0.58 4.64
CA VAL A 108 1.23 0.09 4.91
C VAL A 108 0.79 0.57 6.29
N VAL A 109 -0.20 1.44 6.31
CA VAL A 109 -0.69 2.07 7.54
C VAL A 109 -1.97 1.44 8.05
N SER A 110 -2.84 0.90 7.19
CA SER A 110 -4.05 0.19 7.62
C SER A 110 -4.35 -1.00 6.71
N ILE A 111 -4.95 -2.04 7.27
CA ILE A 111 -5.46 -3.20 6.53
C ILE A 111 -6.65 -3.79 7.26
N HIS A 112 -7.73 -4.05 6.53
CA HIS A 112 -8.93 -4.74 7.05
C HIS A 112 -9.80 -5.25 5.90
N ASP A 113 -10.90 -5.95 6.21
CA ASP A 113 -11.91 -6.29 5.18
C ASP A 113 -12.53 -5.03 4.60
N ALA A 114 -12.74 -5.02 3.28
CA ALA A 114 -13.30 -3.89 2.53
C ALA A 114 -14.82 -3.74 2.67
#